data_AF-D7PDM1-F1
#
_entry.id   AF-D7PDM1-F1
#
_cell.length_a   1.000
_cell.length_b   1.000
_cell.length_c   1.000
_cell.angle_alpha   90.00
_cell.angle_beta   90.00
_cell.angle_gamma   90.00
#
_symmetry.space_group_name_H-M   'P 1'
#
loop_
_entity.id
_entity.type
_entity.pdbx_description
1 polymer ?
#
loop_
_entity_poly.entity_id
_entity_poly.type
_entity_poly.pdbx_seq_one_letter_code
_entity_poly.pdbx_strand_id
1 'polypeptide(L)'
;IVTPYNPNTKLLGAANRESVTCYLDALLFAMFAKLDSFEAMLYDSFEDLPRKKLAGLLRLWVNMLRSGRLITIDVTRHLQDSLAACGWDDAAKLRQQDPSEAFTFITGQLELPLLTLKMDLYHTGKEDPQDDHKFVNERLLEVAILEEPPEGSSVITLEDCLEHYFNNRIEVKR
;
A
#
# COMPACT_ATOMS: atom_id res chain seq x y z
N ILE A 1 -3.22 -9.29 19.04
CA ILE A 1 -3.50 -7.90 19.48
C ILE A 1 -2.27 -7.08 19.18
N VAL A 2 -2.45 -5.93 18.51
CA VAL A 2 -1.40 -4.96 18.19
C VAL A 2 -1.39 -3.86 19.25
N THR A 3 -0.19 -3.40 19.60
CA THR A 3 0.05 -2.35 20.59
C THR A 3 -0.38 -1.00 19.98
N PRO A 4 -1.12 -0.15 20.69
CA PRO A 4 -1.45 1.18 20.18
C PRO A 4 -0.19 2.05 20.05
N TYR A 5 -0.20 3.02 19.14
CA TYR A 5 0.87 4.00 19.03
C TYR A 5 0.95 4.87 20.30
N ASN A 6 2.17 5.07 20.81
CA ASN A 6 2.46 5.98 21.91
C ASN A 6 3.43 7.07 21.43
N PRO A 7 3.03 8.36 21.44
CA PRO A 7 3.89 9.45 20.96
C PRO A 7 5.15 9.67 21.79
N ASN A 8 5.22 9.13 23.02
CA ASN A 8 6.40 9.21 23.87
C ASN A 8 7.43 8.10 23.59
N THR A 9 7.09 7.13 22.73
CA THR A 9 7.99 6.04 22.36
C THR A 9 8.84 6.43 21.16
N LYS A 10 10.17 6.36 21.32
CA LYS A 10 11.09 6.49 20.18
C LYS A 10 11.02 5.22 19.33
N LEU A 11 10.53 5.36 18.10
CA LEU A 11 10.50 4.26 17.14
C LEU A 11 11.89 4.07 16.53
N LEU A 12 12.49 2.89 16.72
CA LEU A 12 13.83 2.59 16.19
C LEU A 12 13.81 2.13 14.73
N GLY A 13 12.64 1.75 14.21
CA GLY A 13 12.49 1.25 12.85
C GLY A 13 13.10 -0.15 12.66
N ALA A 14 13.43 -0.47 11.41
CA ALA A 14 13.99 -1.76 11.01
C ALA A 14 15.41 -1.62 10.46
N ALA A 15 16.25 -2.63 10.75
CA ALA A 15 17.58 -2.74 10.18
C ALA A 15 17.48 -3.24 8.73
N ASN A 16 17.99 -2.45 7.79
CA ASN A 16 17.97 -2.77 6.36
C ASN A 16 18.85 -4.01 6.08
N ARG A 17 18.22 -5.14 5.76
CA ARG A 17 18.90 -6.40 5.52
C ARG A 17 19.62 -6.36 4.18
N GLU A 18 20.93 -6.59 4.19
CA GLU A 18 21.81 -6.55 3.01
C GLU A 18 21.69 -5.25 2.19
N SER A 19 21.23 -4.16 2.82
CA SER A 19 20.94 -2.88 2.17
C SER A 19 19.82 -2.89 1.11
N VAL A 20 18.99 -3.94 1.05
CA VAL A 20 17.98 -4.13 -0.02
C VAL A 20 16.53 -4.16 0.45
N THR A 21 16.24 -4.19 1.76
CA THR A 21 14.86 -4.32 2.29
C THR A 21 14.17 -3.00 2.61
N CYS A 22 14.83 -1.87 2.36
CA CYS A 22 14.27 -0.55 2.70
C CYS A 22 12.90 -0.27 2.07
N TYR A 23 12.58 -0.86 0.91
CA TYR A 23 11.26 -0.75 0.27
C TYR A 23 10.15 -1.32 1.18
N LEU A 24 10.41 -2.47 1.81
CA LEU A 24 9.48 -3.15 2.71
C LEU A 24 9.46 -2.48 4.07
N ASP A 25 10.65 -2.14 4.60
CA ASP A 25 10.78 -1.48 5.91
C ASP A 25 10.06 -0.12 5.92
N ALA A 26 10.24 0.69 4.87
CA ALA A 26 9.57 1.99 4.73
C ALA A 26 8.06 1.84 4.50
N LEU A 27 7.63 0.87 3.68
CA LEU A 27 6.21 0.60 3.45
C LEU A 27 5.49 0.23 4.75
N LEU A 28 6.01 -0.74 5.49
CA LEU A 28 5.39 -1.19 6.75
C LEU A 28 5.41 -0.09 7.81
N PHE A 29 6.47 0.73 7.83
CA PHE A 29 6.51 1.92 8.68
C PHE A 29 5.39 2.89 8.32
N ALA A 30 5.22 3.22 7.03
CA ALA A 30 4.17 4.13 6.56
C ALA A 30 2.76 3.60 6.89
N MET A 31 2.53 2.30 6.70
CA MET A 31 1.24 1.65 6.98
C MET A 31 0.92 1.60 8.48
N PHE A 32 1.90 1.30 9.34
CA PHE A 32 1.59 0.88 10.72
C PHE A 32 2.20 1.72 11.83
N ALA A 33 3.12 2.66 11.55
CA ALA A 33 3.77 3.42 12.62
C ALA A 33 2.76 4.22 13.46
N LYS A 34 1.84 4.92 12.79
CA LYS A 34 0.86 5.82 13.43
C LYS A 34 -0.59 5.56 13.03
N LEU A 35 -0.82 4.91 11.89
CA LEU A 35 -2.17 4.66 11.36
C LEU A 35 -2.71 3.32 11.88
N ASP A 36 -4.01 3.27 12.15
CA ASP A 36 -4.78 2.10 12.54
C ASP A 36 -5.62 1.52 11.39
N SER A 37 -5.74 2.25 10.27
CA SER A 37 -6.60 1.90 9.13
C SER A 37 -6.27 0.56 8.49
N PHE A 38 -5.03 0.08 8.65
CA PHE A 38 -4.56 -1.20 8.13
C PHE A 38 -4.56 -2.32 9.19
N GLU A 39 -4.97 -2.06 10.43
CA GLU A 39 -4.90 -3.07 11.49
C GLU A 39 -5.95 -4.17 11.34
N ALA A 40 -7.12 -3.84 10.80
CA ALA A 40 -8.23 -4.80 10.65
C ALA A 40 -7.78 -6.07 9.91
N MET A 41 -7.07 -5.92 8.79
CA MET A 41 -6.59 -7.06 7.97
C MET A 41 -5.59 -7.98 8.70
N LEU A 42 -5.02 -7.55 9.84
CA LEU A 42 -4.13 -8.38 10.65
C LEU A 42 -4.88 -9.32 11.61
N TYR A 43 -6.18 -9.12 11.78
CA TYR A 43 -7.03 -9.89 12.70
C TYR A 43 -7.93 -10.90 11.99
N ASP A 44 -8.04 -10.84 10.67
CA ASP A 44 -8.89 -11.73 9.90
C ASP A 44 -8.47 -13.20 10.07
N SER A 45 -9.48 -14.07 10.13
CA SER A 45 -9.30 -15.51 10.24
C SER A 45 -9.18 -16.11 8.85
N PHE A 46 -7.95 -16.24 8.36
CA PHE A 46 -7.67 -16.99 7.14
C PHE A 46 -7.83 -18.50 7.40
N GLU A 47 -8.08 -19.31 6.37
CA GLU A 47 -8.14 -20.78 6.51
C GLU A 47 -6.76 -21.42 6.33
N ASP A 48 -5.97 -20.90 5.39
CA ASP A 48 -4.66 -21.44 5.04
C ASP A 48 -3.54 -20.96 5.97
N LEU A 49 -2.52 -21.81 6.09
CA LEU A 49 -1.37 -21.59 6.96
C LEU A 49 -0.45 -20.44 6.51
N PRO A 50 -0.15 -20.26 5.20
CA PRO A 50 0.70 -19.15 4.74
C PRO A 50 0.17 -17.78 5.14
N ARG A 51 -1.11 -17.48 4.89
CA ARG A 51 -1.70 -16.17 5.25
C ARG A 51 -1.75 -15.96 6.76
N LYS A 52 -2.09 -17.00 7.55
CA LYS A 52 -2.01 -16.95 9.02
C LYS A 52 -0.61 -16.58 9.52
N LYS A 53 0.41 -17.19 8.92
CA LYS A 53 1.82 -16.93 9.27
C LYS A 53 2.21 -15.49 8.90
N LEU A 54 1.82 -15.02 7.71
CA LEU A 54 2.07 -13.65 7.27
C LEU A 54 1.43 -12.63 8.22
N ALA A 55 0.14 -12.77 8.52
CA ALA A 55 -0.57 -11.91 9.47
C ALA A 55 0.04 -11.98 10.89
N GLY A 56 0.49 -13.17 11.33
CA GLY A 56 1.23 -13.35 12.59
C GLY A 56 2.54 -12.56 12.64
N LEU A 57 3.37 -12.68 11.60
CA LEU A 57 4.65 -11.98 11.51
C LEU A 57 4.50 -10.47 11.38
N LEU A 58 3.51 -10.00 10.62
CA LEU A 58 3.19 -8.57 10.54
C LEU A 58 2.77 -8.02 11.90
N ARG A 59 1.92 -8.73 12.65
CA ARG A 59 1.58 -8.33 14.03
C ARG A 59 2.79 -8.24 14.94
N LEU A 60 3.72 -9.19 14.84
CA LEU A 60 4.98 -9.14 15.58
C LEU A 60 5.80 -7.90 15.18
N TRP A 61 5.96 -7.67 13.87
CA TRP A 61 6.71 -6.54 13.32
C TRP A 61 6.13 -5.20 13.80
N VAL A 62 4.81 -5.02 13.71
CA VAL A 62 4.13 -3.79 14.16
C VAL A 62 4.26 -3.59 15.68
N ASN A 63 4.14 -4.66 16.46
CA ASN A 63 4.34 -4.60 17.90
C ASN A 63 5.78 -4.21 18.27
N MET A 64 6.77 -4.74 17.57
CA MET A 64 8.17 -4.32 17.76
C MET A 64 8.35 -2.85 17.43
N LEU A 65 7.83 -2.39 16.29
CA LEU A 65 7.90 -0.99 15.89
C LEU A 65 7.31 -0.07 16.95
N ARG A 66 6.04 -0.28 17.32
CA ARG A 66 5.29 0.59 18.24
C ARG A 66 5.74 0.51 19.70
N SER A 67 6.42 -0.58 20.09
CA SER A 67 7.10 -0.68 21.39
C SER A 67 8.52 -0.09 21.39
N GLY A 68 8.96 0.51 20.27
CA GLY A 68 10.28 1.14 20.15
C GLY A 68 11.43 0.14 20.11
N ARG A 69 11.17 -1.12 19.76
CA ARG A 69 12.19 -2.14 19.57
C ARG A 69 12.72 -2.08 18.14
N LEU A 70 14.04 -2.21 17.99
CA LEU A 70 14.66 -2.36 16.68
C LEU A 70 14.19 -3.67 16.05
N ILE A 71 13.63 -3.60 14.84
CA ILE A 71 13.37 -4.81 14.05
C ILE A 71 14.69 -5.25 13.42
N THR A 72 15.14 -6.44 13.80
CA THR A 72 16.40 -7.02 13.32
C THR A 72 16.21 -7.76 12.00
N ILE A 73 17.31 -7.94 11.27
CA ILE A 73 17.31 -8.51 9.91
C ILE A 73 16.72 -9.92 9.82
N ASP A 74 16.74 -10.70 10.91
CA ASP A 74 16.16 -12.03 10.98
C ASP A 74 14.63 -11.99 10.99
N VAL A 75 14.02 -10.98 11.62
CA VAL A 75 12.57 -10.75 11.59
C VAL A 75 12.13 -10.37 10.18
N THR A 76 12.84 -9.44 9.54
CA THR A 76 12.57 -9.05 8.15
C THR A 76 12.76 -10.23 7.18
N ARG A 77 13.79 -11.06 7.38
CA ARG A 77 13.96 -12.31 6.60
C ARG A 77 12.76 -13.25 6.74
N HIS A 78 12.29 -13.50 7.96
CA HIS A 78 11.11 -14.35 8.17
C HIS A 78 9.85 -13.78 7.51
N LEU A 79 9.72 -12.46 7.48
CA LEU A 79 8.65 -11.78 6.77
C LEU A 79 8.76 -11.98 5.25
N GLN A 80 9.95 -11.79 4.65
CA GLN A 80 10.23 -12.07 3.24
C GLN A 80 9.92 -13.54 2.87
N ASP A 81 10.36 -14.49 3.70
CA ASP A 81 10.08 -15.93 3.51
C ASP A 81 8.56 -16.21 3.55
N SER A 82 7.83 -15.50 4.41
CA SER A 82 6.37 -15.64 4.50
C SER A 82 5.65 -15.03 3.30
N LEU A 83 6.15 -13.91 2.76
CA LEU A 83 5.63 -13.31 1.52
C LEU A 83 5.83 -14.26 0.33
N ALA A 84 7.01 -14.88 0.23
CA ALA A 84 7.29 -15.89 -0.79
C ALA A 84 6.40 -17.13 -0.63
N ALA A 85 6.19 -17.61 0.60
CA ALA A 85 5.27 -18.73 0.86
C ALA A 85 3.79 -18.41 0.52
N CYS A 86 3.42 -17.12 0.47
CA CYS A 86 2.11 -16.66 0.00
C CYS A 86 2.04 -16.50 -1.53
N GLY A 87 3.12 -16.78 -2.27
CA GLY A 87 3.17 -16.75 -3.73
C GLY A 87 3.96 -15.58 -4.34
N TRP A 88 4.65 -14.76 -3.54
CA TRP A 88 5.55 -13.72 -4.07
C TRP A 88 7.02 -14.12 -3.97
N ASP A 89 7.45 -15.03 -4.84
CA ASP A 89 8.81 -15.60 -4.84
C ASP A 89 9.91 -14.54 -4.85
N ASP A 90 9.63 -13.41 -5.51
CA ASP A 90 10.51 -12.26 -5.61
C ASP A 90 10.80 -11.59 -4.26
N ALA A 91 9.92 -11.73 -3.27
CA ALA A 91 10.12 -11.21 -1.93
C ALA A 91 11.31 -11.87 -1.21
N ALA A 92 11.63 -13.14 -1.52
CA ALA A 92 12.77 -13.85 -0.92
C ALA A 92 14.12 -13.48 -1.55
N LYS A 93 14.11 -12.82 -2.71
CA LYS A 93 15.35 -12.41 -3.40
C LYS A 93 16.01 -11.26 -2.64
N LEU A 94 17.33 -11.31 -2.54
CA LEU A 94 18.15 -10.22 -1.97
C LEU A 94 18.33 -9.08 -2.97
N ARG A 95 17.23 -8.41 -3.33
CA ARG A 95 17.19 -7.23 -4.19
C ARG A 95 16.08 -6.29 -3.76
N GLN A 96 16.21 -5.02 -4.15
CA GLN A 96 15.12 -4.07 -3.99
C GLN A 96 13.94 -4.48 -4.88
N GLN A 97 12.74 -4.20 -4.38
CA GLN A 97 11.46 -4.40 -5.08
C GLN A 97 10.63 -3.12 -5.00
N ASP A 98 9.53 -3.08 -5.72
CA ASP A 98 8.62 -1.93 -5.73
C ASP A 98 7.72 -1.92 -4.46
N PRO A 99 7.68 -0.83 -3.68
CA PRO A 99 6.73 -0.69 -2.58
C PRO A 99 5.26 -0.80 -2.99
N SER A 100 4.88 -0.36 -4.19
CA SER A 100 3.50 -0.45 -4.70
C SER A 100 3.08 -1.90 -4.96
N GLU A 101 3.98 -2.71 -5.53
CA GLU A 101 3.82 -4.15 -5.71
C GLU A 101 3.71 -4.84 -4.35
N ALA A 102 4.60 -4.49 -3.41
CA ALA A 102 4.59 -5.02 -2.05
C ALA A 102 3.27 -4.74 -1.33
N PHE A 103 2.79 -3.50 -1.43
CA PHE A 103 1.53 -3.06 -0.84
C PHE A 103 0.35 -3.83 -1.45
N THR A 104 0.26 -3.88 -2.78
CA THR A 104 -0.81 -4.57 -3.49
C THR A 104 -0.84 -6.06 -3.14
N PHE A 105 0.32 -6.70 -3.05
CA PHE A 105 0.43 -8.10 -2.67
C PHE A 105 -0.01 -8.33 -1.23
N ILE A 106 0.55 -7.60 -0.25
CA ILE A 106 0.21 -7.77 1.18
C ILE A 106 -1.28 -7.54 1.41
N THR A 107 -1.81 -6.44 0.88
CA THR A 107 -3.21 -6.06 1.08
C THR A 107 -4.17 -6.98 0.32
N GLY A 108 -3.75 -7.55 -0.81
CA GLY A 108 -4.48 -8.61 -1.52
C GLY A 108 -4.52 -9.92 -0.75
N GLN A 109 -3.38 -10.38 -0.23
CA GLN A 109 -3.29 -11.60 0.58
C GLN A 109 -4.12 -11.50 1.85
N LEU A 110 -4.10 -10.34 2.51
CA LEU A 110 -4.84 -10.11 3.75
C LEU A 110 -6.23 -9.52 3.54
N GLU A 111 -6.75 -9.54 2.31
CA GLU A 111 -8.13 -9.16 1.98
C GLU A 111 -8.52 -7.75 2.48
N LEU A 112 -7.59 -6.79 2.47
CA LEU A 112 -7.89 -5.39 2.80
C LEU A 112 -9.03 -4.91 1.89
N PRO A 113 -10.09 -4.30 2.43
CA PRO A 113 -11.22 -3.80 1.63
C PRO A 113 -10.76 -2.86 0.52
N LEU A 114 -11.42 -2.98 -0.64
CA LEU A 114 -11.20 -2.08 -1.78
C LEU A 114 -11.91 -0.75 -1.53
N LEU A 115 -11.31 0.34 -1.99
CA LEU A 115 -11.98 1.63 -2.09
C LEU A 115 -12.83 1.64 -3.36
N THR A 116 -14.13 1.92 -3.23
CA THR A 116 -15.01 2.11 -4.38
C THR A 116 -15.00 3.57 -4.80
N LEU A 117 -14.55 3.83 -6.02
CA LEU A 117 -14.54 5.14 -6.65
C LEU A 117 -15.56 5.17 -7.77
N LYS A 118 -16.40 6.20 -7.79
CA LYS A 118 -17.33 6.46 -8.90
C LYS A 118 -16.67 7.44 -9.87
N MET A 119 -16.50 7.02 -11.12
CA MET A 119 -16.05 7.88 -12.21
C MET A 119 -17.20 8.14 -13.17
N ASP A 120 -17.41 9.42 -13.49
CA ASP A 120 -18.40 9.84 -14.48
C ASP A 120 -17.67 10.00 -15.83
N LEU A 121 -17.98 9.12 -16.80
CA LEU A 121 -17.42 9.13 -18.14
C LEU A 121 -18.36 9.92 -19.05
N TYR A 122 -17.89 11.05 -19.59
CA TYR A 122 -18.65 11.84 -20.55
C TYR A 122 -18.39 11.35 -21.98
N HIS A 123 -19.38 10.66 -22.58
CA HIS A 123 -19.35 10.30 -23.99
C HIS A 123 -19.98 11.40 -24.86
N THR A 124 -19.34 11.77 -25.98
CA THR A 124 -19.89 12.72 -26.97
C THR A 124 -20.90 12.08 -27.94
N GLY A 125 -21.29 10.81 -27.70
CA GLY A 125 -22.33 10.08 -28.42
C GLY A 125 -23.70 10.16 -27.75
N LYS A 126 -24.71 9.47 -28.29
CA LYS A 126 -26.06 9.40 -27.73
C LYS A 126 -25.99 8.98 -26.24
N GLU A 127 -26.44 9.85 -25.35
CA GLU A 127 -26.53 9.63 -23.90
C GLU A 127 -27.29 8.32 -23.62
N ASP A 128 -26.59 7.31 -23.10
CA ASP A 128 -27.21 6.14 -22.48
C ASP A 128 -26.94 6.22 -20.97
N PRO A 129 -27.97 6.50 -20.14
CA PRO A 129 -27.82 6.68 -18.70
C PRO A 129 -27.20 5.49 -17.94
N GLN A 130 -27.11 4.31 -18.57
CA GLN A 130 -26.44 3.14 -17.98
C GLN A 130 -24.94 3.05 -18.29
N ASP A 131 -24.42 3.77 -19.30
CA ASP A 131 -23.05 3.60 -19.82
C ASP A 131 -22.08 4.73 -19.36
N ASP A 132 -22.61 5.79 -18.71
CA ASP A 132 -21.83 6.98 -18.33
C ASP A 132 -21.24 6.93 -16.90
N HIS A 133 -21.49 5.88 -16.13
CA HIS A 133 -20.96 5.72 -14.77
C HIS A 133 -20.12 4.44 -14.63
N LYS A 134 -18.82 4.59 -14.39
CA LYS A 134 -17.92 3.46 -14.12
C LYS A 134 -17.52 3.45 -12.64
N PHE A 135 -17.81 2.34 -11.96
CA PHE A 135 -17.27 2.10 -10.62
C PHE A 135 -15.94 1.36 -10.72
N VAL A 136 -14.91 1.91 -10.08
CA VAL A 136 -13.58 1.33 -9.99
C VAL A 136 -13.32 0.94 -8.54
N ASN A 137 -12.76 -0.24 -8.30
CA ASN A 137 -12.45 -0.74 -6.97
C ASN A 137 -10.94 -0.94 -6.84
N GLU A 138 -10.27 -0.08 -6.07
CA GLU A 138 -8.80 -0.03 -6.00
C GLU A 138 -8.33 0.13 -4.55
N ARG A 139 -7.09 -0.27 -4.26
CA ARG A 139 -6.44 -0.01 -2.94
C ARG A 139 -5.45 1.15 -2.97
N LEU A 140 -5.01 1.52 -4.17
CA LEU A 140 -3.99 2.51 -4.44
C LEU A 140 -4.43 3.33 -5.65
N LEU A 141 -4.19 4.64 -5.62
CA LEU A 141 -4.37 5.54 -6.75
C LEU A 141 -3.01 5.81 -7.39
N GLU A 142 -2.86 5.46 -8.67
CA GLU A 142 -1.64 5.71 -9.44
C GLU A 142 -1.67 7.14 -10.02
N VAL A 143 -1.36 8.11 -9.17
CA VAL A 143 -1.40 9.54 -9.54
C VAL A 143 -0.11 9.93 -10.24
N ALA A 144 -0.19 10.23 -11.53
CA ALA A 144 0.94 10.76 -12.29
C ALA A 144 1.31 12.17 -11.82
N ILE A 145 2.61 12.43 -11.68
CA ILE A 145 3.13 13.77 -11.40
C ILE A 145 3.06 14.59 -12.70
N LEU A 146 2.56 15.83 -12.61
CA LEU A 146 2.53 16.76 -13.74
C LEU A 146 3.95 17.07 -14.25
N GLU A 147 4.10 17.25 -15.57
CA GLU A 147 5.39 17.63 -16.16
C GLU A 147 5.77 19.09 -15.85
N GLU A 148 4.76 19.96 -15.77
CA GLU A 148 4.93 21.39 -15.51
C GLU A 148 3.94 21.89 -14.45
N PRO A 149 4.31 22.90 -13.62
CA PRO A 149 3.38 23.57 -12.73
C PRO A 149 2.22 24.22 -13.50
N PRO A 150 1.03 24.36 -12.88
CA PRO A 150 -0.07 25.13 -13.47
C PRO A 150 0.34 26.57 -13.79
N GLU A 151 -0.34 27.19 -14.76
CA GLU A 151 -0.06 28.57 -15.18
C GLU A 151 -0.15 29.54 -14.00
N GLY A 152 0.92 30.32 -13.78
CA GLY A 152 1.02 31.24 -12.63
C GLY A 152 1.52 30.60 -11.33
N SER A 153 1.79 29.29 -11.32
CA SER A 153 2.47 28.60 -10.22
C SER A 153 3.94 28.29 -10.56
N SER A 154 4.76 28.13 -9.53
CA SER A 154 6.14 27.63 -9.63
C SER A 154 6.32 26.26 -9.01
N VAL A 155 5.26 25.68 -8.45
CA VAL A 155 5.26 24.40 -7.74
C VAL A 155 4.11 23.54 -8.21
N ILE A 156 4.34 22.22 -8.28
CA ILE A 156 3.31 21.21 -8.49
C ILE A 156 2.85 20.73 -7.12
N THR A 157 1.56 20.83 -6.85
CA THR A 157 0.95 20.33 -5.62
C THR A 157 0.33 18.95 -5.84
N LEU A 158 0.05 18.24 -4.74
CA LEU A 158 -0.66 16.96 -4.83
C LEU A 158 -2.09 17.18 -5.35
N GLU A 159 -2.70 18.28 -4.93
CA GLU A 159 -4.00 18.74 -5.37
C GLU A 159 -4.05 18.90 -6.90
N ASP A 160 -3.03 19.51 -7.52
CA ASP A 160 -2.95 19.64 -8.98
C ASP A 160 -2.88 18.28 -9.68
N CYS A 161 -2.10 17.35 -9.14
CA CYS A 161 -1.94 16.00 -9.71
C CYS A 161 -3.24 15.19 -9.57
N LEU A 162 -3.93 15.31 -8.43
CA LEU A 162 -5.22 14.67 -8.20
C LEU A 162 -6.32 15.26 -9.08
N GLU A 163 -6.35 16.59 -9.22
CA GLU A 163 -7.29 17.27 -10.10
C GLU A 163 -7.11 16.78 -11.54
N HIS A 164 -5.88 16.71 -12.04
CA HIS A 164 -5.59 16.15 -13.35
C HIS A 164 -5.99 14.66 -13.46
N TYR A 165 -5.69 13.85 -12.44
CA TYR A 165 -6.07 12.43 -12.41
C TYR A 165 -7.59 12.23 -12.56
N PHE A 166 -8.40 12.99 -11.83
CA PHE A 166 -9.86 12.88 -11.87
C PHE A 166 -10.51 13.60 -13.05
N ASN A 167 -9.91 14.67 -13.56
CA ASN A 167 -10.47 15.46 -14.67
C ASN A 167 -10.05 14.95 -16.06
N ASN A 168 -9.13 13.98 -16.13
CA ASN A 168 -8.72 13.39 -17.40
C ASN A 168 -9.92 12.74 -18.12
N ARG A 169 -10.35 13.36 -19.21
CA ARG A 169 -11.34 12.81 -20.14
C ARG A 169 -10.70 11.65 -20.89
N ILE A 170 -11.18 10.44 -20.66
CA ILE A 170 -10.80 9.28 -21.47
C ILE A 170 -11.58 9.34 -22.79
N GLU A 171 -10.96 9.92 -23.83
CA GLU A 171 -11.49 9.78 -25.20
C GLU A 171 -11.13 8.41 -25.77
N VAL A 172 -12.09 7.48 -25.77
CA VAL A 172 -11.93 6.18 -26.43
C VAL A 172 -12.15 6.35 -27.94
N LYS A 173 -11.08 6.34 -28.73
CA LYS A 173 -11.18 6.20 -30.20
C LYS A 173 -11.37 4.72 -30.55
N ARG A 174 -12.50 4.39 -31.19
CA ARG A 174 -12.76 3.09 -31.82
C ARG A 174 -11.97 2.92 -33.10
#